data_AF-R9J0H5-F1
#
_entry.id   AF-R9J0H5-F1
#
_cell.length_a   1.000
_cell.length_b   1.000
_cell.length_c   1.000
_cell.angle_alpha   90.00
_cell.angle_beta   90.00
_cell.angle_gamma   90.00
#
_symmetry.space_group_name_H-M   'P 1'
#
loop_
_entity.id
_entity.type
_entity.pdbx_description
1 polymer ?
#
loop_
_entity_poly.entity_id
_entity_poly.type
_entity_poly.pdbx_seq_one_letter_code
_entity_poly.pdbx_strand_id
1 'polypeptide(L)'
;MPEQKSLKNADLKLTQMSDSELLAVVNDSENVNSLNASGELLFRLLRRVRQLEKEVLLLSGQADKKARKRKVYYYEDVELTDELLVEYIDTEAFTVYELEKIVGAKKNVLRNRYKNAKKKIQALKCQNTE
;
A
#
# COMPACT_ATOMS: atom_id res chain seq x y z
N MET A 1 -5.89 19.37 -43.77
CA MET A 1 -6.03 18.79 -42.42
C MET A 1 -6.38 17.29 -42.46
N PRO A 2 -5.49 16.38 -42.92
CA PRO A 2 -5.77 14.92 -42.94
C PRO A 2 -5.16 14.14 -41.75
N GLU A 3 -4.17 14.70 -41.06
CA GLU A 3 -3.30 13.97 -40.12
C GLU A 3 -4.01 13.49 -38.85
N GLN A 4 -4.98 14.25 -38.33
CA GLN A 4 -5.68 13.91 -37.09
C GLN A 4 -6.62 12.69 -37.20
N LYS A 5 -7.11 12.37 -38.41
CA LYS A 5 -7.93 11.16 -38.64
C LYS A 5 -7.06 9.90 -38.72
N SER A 6 -5.83 10.02 -39.20
CA SER A 6 -4.89 8.90 -39.33
C SER A 6 -4.39 8.41 -37.97
N LEU A 7 -4.05 9.34 -37.05
CA LEU A 7 -3.61 9.03 -35.69
C LEU A 7 -4.68 8.28 -34.86
N LYS A 8 -5.93 8.74 -34.90
CA LYS A 8 -7.04 8.09 -34.18
C LYS A 8 -7.33 6.66 -34.66
N ASN A 9 -7.12 6.40 -35.96
CA ASN A 9 -7.31 5.06 -36.52
C ASN A 9 -6.15 4.11 -36.20
N ALA A 10 -4.92 4.64 -36.05
CA ALA A 10 -3.76 3.87 -35.63
C ALA A 10 -3.88 3.42 -34.16
N ASP A 11 -4.30 4.32 -33.26
CA ASP A 11 -4.52 3.99 -31.85
C ASP A 11 -5.65 2.95 -31.67
N LEU A 12 -6.73 3.05 -32.46
CA LEU A 12 -7.81 2.06 -32.43
C LEU A 12 -7.32 0.66 -32.84
N LYS A 13 -6.34 0.58 -33.74
CA LYS A 13 -5.75 -0.68 -34.21
C LYS A 13 -4.84 -1.32 -33.16
N LEU A 14 -4.08 -0.53 -32.39
CA LEU A 14 -3.20 -1.04 -31.33
C LEU A 14 -3.99 -1.65 -30.16
N THR A 15 -5.11 -1.05 -29.78
CA THR A 15 -5.96 -1.57 -28.68
C THR A 15 -6.58 -2.95 -28.99
N GLN A 16 -6.63 -3.34 -30.27
CA GLN A 16 -7.17 -4.63 -30.74
C GLN A 16 -6.11 -5.71 -30.91
N MET A 17 -4.82 -5.35 -30.91
CA MET A 17 -3.71 -6.30 -31.03
C MET A 17 -3.55 -7.13 -29.76
N SER A 18 -3.09 -8.37 -29.91
CA SER A 18 -2.60 -9.21 -28.82
C SER A 18 -1.28 -8.68 -28.25
N ASP A 19 -0.91 -9.12 -27.05
CA ASP A 19 0.32 -8.67 -26.39
C ASP A 19 1.56 -9.08 -27.20
N SER A 20 1.55 -10.24 -27.87
CA SER A 20 2.63 -10.67 -28.77
C SER A 20 2.76 -9.81 -30.01
N GLU A 21 1.63 -9.36 -30.58
CA GLU A 21 1.62 -8.46 -31.74
C GLU A 21 2.10 -7.06 -31.34
N LEU A 22 1.65 -6.56 -30.19
CA LEU A 22 2.16 -5.31 -29.62
C LEU A 22 3.66 -5.40 -29.36
N LEU A 23 4.17 -6.52 -28.85
CA LEU A 23 5.59 -6.71 -28.60
C LEU A 23 6.41 -6.68 -29.90
N ALA A 24 5.89 -7.26 -30.98
CA ALA A 24 6.52 -7.21 -32.30
C ALA A 24 6.59 -5.77 -32.84
N VAL A 25 5.54 -4.97 -32.64
CA VAL A 25 5.51 -3.54 -33.02
C VAL A 25 6.48 -2.71 -32.17
N VAL A 26 6.63 -3.03 -30.88
CA VAL A 26 7.59 -2.37 -29.99
C VAL A 26 9.04 -2.66 -30.41
N ASN A 27 9.33 -3.91 -30.77
CA ASN A 27 10.68 -4.35 -31.14
C ASN A 27 11.13 -3.91 -32.53
N ASP A 28 10.21 -3.42 -33.36
CA ASP A 28 10.52 -2.81 -34.65
C ASP A 28 10.90 -1.33 -34.45
N SER A 29 12.20 -1.05 -34.44
CA SER A 29 12.76 0.28 -34.17
C SER A 29 12.39 1.35 -35.20
N GLU A 30 11.99 0.94 -36.41
CA GLU A 30 11.56 1.86 -37.47
C GLU A 30 10.04 2.12 -37.43
N ASN A 31 9.32 1.43 -36.53
CA ASN A 31 7.88 1.56 -36.42
C ASN A 31 7.48 2.84 -35.69
N VAL A 32 6.84 3.76 -36.42
CA VAL A 32 6.31 5.03 -35.88
C VAL A 32 5.32 4.86 -34.72
N ASN A 33 4.72 3.67 -34.56
CA ASN A 33 3.78 3.36 -33.50
C ASN A 33 4.42 2.65 -32.29
N SER A 34 5.73 2.39 -32.29
CA SER A 34 6.43 1.65 -31.23
C SER A 34 6.21 2.26 -29.83
N LEU A 35 6.20 3.60 -29.73
CA LEU A 35 5.92 4.31 -28.48
C LEU A 35 4.49 4.05 -27.96
N ASN A 36 3.49 4.16 -28.84
CA ASN A 36 2.09 3.94 -28.49
C ASN A 36 1.83 2.47 -28.14
N ALA A 37 2.45 1.54 -28.87
CA ALA A 37 2.40 0.11 -28.56
C ALA A 37 3.01 -0.20 -27.20
N SER A 38 4.13 0.46 -26.84
CA SER A 38 4.77 0.35 -25.52
C SER A 38 3.85 0.84 -24.40
N GLY A 39 3.16 1.96 -24.61
CA GLY A 39 2.19 2.51 -23.66
C GLY A 39 1.00 1.58 -23.41
N GLU A 40 0.44 1.00 -24.46
CA GLU A 40 -0.65 0.03 -24.35
C GLU A 40 -0.21 -1.25 -23.63
N LEU A 41 0.97 -1.80 -23.95
CA LEU A 41 1.56 -2.95 -23.25
C LEU A 41 1.76 -2.68 -21.76
N LEU A 42 2.32 -1.51 -21.41
CA LEU A 42 2.49 -1.09 -20.01
C LEU A 42 1.14 -0.99 -19.28
N PHE A 43 0.12 -0.44 -19.93
CA PHE A 43 -1.21 -0.33 -19.33
C PHE A 43 -1.84 -1.71 -19.06
N ARG A 44 -1.72 -2.64 -20.01
CA ARG A 44 -2.20 -4.02 -19.86
C ARG A 44 -1.46 -4.77 -18.76
N LEU A 45 -0.13 -4.66 -18.72
CA LEU A 45 0.68 -5.26 -17.66
C LEU A 45 0.32 -4.71 -16.29
N LEU A 46 0.18 -3.39 -16.14
CA LEU A 46 -0.27 -2.76 -14.90
C LEU A 46 -1.65 -3.29 -14.46
N ARG A 47 -2.58 -3.44 -15.39
CA ARG A 47 -3.91 -4.01 -15.10
C ARG A 47 -3.80 -5.46 -14.62
N ARG A 48 -2.95 -6.27 -15.26
CA ARG A 48 -2.73 -7.67 -14.89
C ARG A 48 -2.07 -7.80 -13.53
N VAL A 49 -1.05 -7.00 -13.24
CA VAL A 49 -0.39 -6.94 -11.92
C VAL A 49 -1.41 -6.62 -10.83
N ARG A 50 -2.21 -5.56 -10.99
CA ARG A 50 -3.26 -5.23 -10.02
C ARG A 50 -4.30 -6.33 -9.82
N GLN A 51 -4.62 -7.09 -10.87
CA GLN A 51 -5.52 -8.22 -10.76
C GLN A 51 -4.88 -9.37 -9.98
N LEU A 52 -3.62 -9.70 -10.29
CA LEU A 52 -2.86 -10.72 -9.58
C LEU A 52 -2.65 -10.36 -8.10
N GLU A 53 -2.37 -9.10 -7.78
CA GLU A 53 -2.29 -8.62 -6.40
C GLU A 53 -3.59 -8.89 -5.62
N LYS A 54 -4.75 -8.64 -6.24
CA LYS A 54 -6.06 -8.94 -5.64
C LYS A 54 -6.29 -10.44 -5.49
N GLU A 55 -5.93 -11.24 -6.49
CA GLU A 55 -6.06 -12.70 -6.44
C GLU A 55 -5.15 -13.29 -5.34
N VAL A 56 -3.91 -12.82 -5.23
CA VAL A 56 -2.98 -13.19 -4.14
C VAL A 56 -3.53 -12.78 -2.78
N LEU A 57 -4.11 -11.59 -2.65
CA LEU A 57 -4.75 -11.14 -1.40
C LEU A 57 -5.94 -12.03 -1.01
N LEU A 58 -6.76 -12.44 -1.98
CA LEU A 58 -7.87 -13.38 -1.79
C LEU A 58 -7.37 -14.76 -1.35
N LEU A 59 -6.43 -15.34 -2.10
CA LEU A 59 -5.88 -16.67 -1.84
C LEU A 59 -5.06 -16.74 -0.54
N SER A 60 -4.42 -15.64 -0.14
CA SER A 60 -3.69 -15.55 1.13
C SER A 60 -4.60 -15.36 2.36
N GLY A 61 -5.93 -15.33 2.17
CA GLY A 61 -6.89 -15.09 3.26
C GLY A 61 -6.78 -13.70 3.88
N GLN A 62 -6.18 -12.75 3.15
CA GLN A 62 -6.03 -11.35 3.57
C GLN A 62 -7.11 -10.45 2.99
N ALA A 63 -7.86 -10.89 1.97
CA ALA A 63 -8.87 -10.08 1.31
C ALA A 63 -10.03 -9.66 2.22
N ASP A 64 -10.43 -10.51 3.18
CA ASP A 64 -11.48 -10.19 4.15
C ASP A 64 -10.96 -9.48 5.41
N LYS A 65 -9.64 -9.31 5.55
CA LYS A 65 -9.07 -8.45 6.57
C LYS A 65 -9.18 -7.00 6.09
N LYS A 66 -10.41 -6.49 5.96
CA LYS A 66 -10.62 -5.04 6.11
C LYS A 66 -10.04 -4.70 7.47
N ALA A 67 -8.80 -4.19 7.49
CA ALA A 67 -8.14 -3.75 8.69
C ALA A 67 -9.06 -2.71 9.31
N ARG A 68 -9.81 -3.12 10.33
CA ARG A 68 -10.70 -2.22 11.06
C ARG A 68 -9.82 -1.07 11.52
N LYS A 69 -10.11 0.14 11.03
CA LYS A 69 -9.37 1.33 11.46
C LYS A 69 -9.34 1.31 12.98
N ARG A 70 -8.14 1.24 13.55
CA ARG A 70 -7.96 1.24 15.00
C ARG A 70 -8.57 2.53 15.54
N LYS A 71 -9.24 2.43 16.69
CA LYS A 71 -9.68 3.62 17.41
C LYS A 71 -8.44 4.40 17.85
N VAL A 72 -8.43 5.70 17.57
CA VAL A 72 -7.39 6.64 18.01
C VAL A 72 -7.77 7.17 19.40
N TYR A 73 -6.76 7.38 20.24
CA TYR A 73 -6.91 7.91 21.59
C TYR A 73 -6.01 9.13 21.74
N TYR A 74 -6.36 10.06 22.63
CA TYR A 74 -5.64 11.32 22.81
C TYR A 74 -5.33 11.56 24.29
N TYR A 75 -4.21 12.22 24.55
CA TYR A 75 -3.83 12.81 25.84
C TYR A 75 -3.52 14.29 25.60
N GLU A 76 -4.24 15.21 26.26
CA GLU A 76 -4.04 16.66 26.12
C GLU A 76 -3.89 17.13 24.65
N ASP A 77 -4.82 16.69 23.80
CA ASP A 77 -4.88 17.00 22.37
C ASP A 77 -3.79 16.37 21.48
N VAL A 78 -2.86 15.60 22.04
CA VAL A 78 -1.87 14.81 21.30
C VAL A 78 -2.36 13.38 21.11
N GLU A 79 -2.24 12.84 19.89
CA GLU A 79 -2.55 11.42 19.64
C GLU A 79 -1.63 10.52 20.47
N LEU A 80 -2.24 9.59 21.21
CA LEU A 80 -1.52 8.53 21.91
C LEU A 80 -1.06 7.47 20.91
N THR A 81 0.07 7.74 20.26
CA THR A 81 0.76 6.85 19.33
C THR A 81 1.31 5.62 20.04
N ASP A 82 1.74 4.61 19.26
CA ASP A 82 2.33 3.40 19.83
C ASP A 82 3.70 3.72 20.48
N GLU A 83 4.43 4.71 19.97
CA GLU A 83 5.70 5.22 20.49
C GLU A 83 5.52 5.98 21.81
N LEU A 84 4.59 6.95 21.85
CA LEU A 84 4.30 7.72 23.07
C LEU A 84 3.76 6.82 24.19
N LEU A 85 2.92 5.83 23.83
CA LEU A 85 2.45 4.84 24.79
C LEU A 85 3.60 4.04 25.41
N VAL A 86 4.60 3.66 24.61
CA VAL A 86 5.79 2.95 25.12
C VAL A 86 6.64 3.88 25.97
N GLU A 87 6.88 5.11 25.52
CA GLU A 87 7.65 6.11 26.25
C GLU A 87 7.04 6.38 27.63
N TYR A 88 5.74 6.69 27.71
CA TYR A 88 5.08 6.97 28.97
C TYR A 88 5.12 5.82 29.97
N ILE A 89 5.02 4.58 29.49
CA ILE A 89 5.05 3.40 30.36
C ILE A 89 6.49 3.05 30.76
N ASP A 90 7.45 3.09 29.82
CA ASP A 90 8.85 2.71 30.09
C ASP A 90 9.60 3.78 30.90
N THR A 91 9.19 5.05 30.83
CA THR A 91 9.70 6.14 31.68
C THR A 91 8.95 6.27 33.01
N GLU A 92 7.97 5.41 33.26
CA GLU A 92 7.09 5.46 34.44
C GLU A 92 6.31 6.77 34.60
N ALA A 93 6.20 7.59 33.55
CA ALA A 93 5.38 8.80 33.55
C ALA A 93 3.90 8.48 33.80
N PHE A 94 3.43 7.33 33.30
CA PHE A 94 2.10 6.82 33.58
C PHE A 94 2.07 5.29 33.66
N THR A 95 1.23 4.78 34.54
CA THR A 95 0.79 3.38 34.51
C THR A 95 -0.31 3.18 33.44
N VAL A 96 -0.48 1.94 32.98
CA VAL A 96 -1.58 1.56 32.07
C VAL A 96 -2.96 1.90 32.68
N TYR A 97 -3.08 1.86 34.01
CA TYR A 97 -4.33 2.16 34.71
C TYR A 97 -4.65 3.66 34.69
N GLU A 98 -3.65 4.52 34.92
CA GLU A 98 -3.82 5.97 34.82
C GLU A 98 -4.17 6.37 33.39
N LEU A 99 -3.48 5.82 32.39
CA LEU A 99 -3.79 6.07 30.99
C LEU A 99 -5.21 5.62 30.61
N GLU A 100 -5.71 4.49 31.14
CA GLU A 100 -7.09 4.05 30.91
C GLU A 100 -8.09 5.12 31.37
N LYS A 101 -7.85 5.74 32.54
CA LYS A 101 -8.72 6.78 33.09
C LYS A 101 -8.65 8.08 32.30
N ILE A 102 -7.47 8.46 31.84
CA ILE A 102 -7.26 9.73 31.15
C ILE A 102 -7.77 9.67 29.71
N VAL A 103 -7.40 8.63 28.95
CA VAL A 103 -7.67 8.57 27.50
C VAL A 103 -8.94 7.78 27.16
N GLY A 104 -9.60 7.18 28.16
CA GLY A 104 -10.84 6.41 28.00
C GLY A 104 -10.68 5.11 27.20
N ALA A 105 -9.44 4.61 27.07
CA ALA A 105 -9.14 3.33 26.45
C ALA A 105 -9.20 2.18 27.47
N LYS A 106 -9.87 1.07 27.13
CA LYS A 106 -9.88 -0.12 27.99
C LYS A 106 -8.46 -0.61 28.29
N LYS A 107 -8.18 -0.98 29.55
CA LYS A 107 -6.89 -1.50 30.02
C LYS A 107 -6.27 -2.56 29.11
N ASN A 108 -7.06 -3.54 28.68
CA ASN A 108 -6.57 -4.63 27.82
C ASN A 108 -6.16 -4.14 26.43
N VAL A 109 -6.80 -3.07 25.92
CA VAL A 109 -6.43 -2.45 24.65
C VAL A 109 -5.07 -1.77 24.79
N LEU A 110 -4.88 -0.95 25.82
CA LEU A 110 -3.61 -0.28 26.09
C LEU A 110 -2.48 -1.28 26.34
N ARG A 111 -2.72 -2.30 27.18
CA ARG A 111 -1.72 -3.34 27.47
C ARG A 111 -1.29 -4.10 26.22
N ASN A 112 -2.23 -4.46 25.34
CA ASN A 112 -1.90 -5.15 24.10
C ASN A 112 -1.22 -4.23 23.08
N ARG A 113 -1.63 -2.95 23.00
CA ARG A 113 -0.93 -1.95 22.17
C ARG A 113 0.51 -1.80 22.61
N TYR A 114 0.76 -1.58 23.90
CA TYR A 114 2.10 -1.48 24.48
C TYR A 114 2.97 -2.70 24.17
N LYS A 115 2.49 -3.91 24.45
CA LYS A 115 3.26 -5.16 24.18
C LYS A 115 3.64 -5.30 22.71
N ASN A 116 2.72 -4.99 21.81
CA ASN A 116 2.95 -5.09 20.37
C ASN A 116 3.90 -3.98 19.88
N ALA A 117 3.73 -2.76 20.37
CA ALA A 117 4.59 -1.62 20.06
C ALA A 117 6.03 -1.89 20.49
N LYS A 118 6.24 -2.35 21.73
CA LYS A 118 7.57 -2.71 22.26
C LYS A 118 8.27 -3.77 21.42
N LYS A 119 7.55 -4.82 21.00
CA LYS A 119 8.09 -5.84 20.08
C LYS A 119 8.48 -5.27 18.73
N LYS A 120 7.66 -4.40 18.14
CA LYS A 120 7.94 -3.77 16.86
C LYS A 120 9.17 -2.85 16.93
N ILE A 121 9.23 -2.00 17.96
CA ILE A 121 10.38 -1.11 18.19
C ILE A 121 11.66 -1.92 18.36
N GLN A 122 11.61 -3.02 19.11
CA GLN A 122 12.77 -3.91 19.27
C GLN A 122 13.20 -4.55 17.94
N ALA A 123 12.26 -5.05 17.14
CA ALA A 123 12.56 -5.64 15.83
C ALA A 123 13.19 -4.61 14.88
N LEU A 124 12.69 -3.38 14.87
CA LEU A 124 13.26 -2.27 14.09
C LEU A 124 14.67 -1.90 14.55
N LYS A 125 14.93 -1.92 15.86
CA LYS A 125 16.29 -1.68 16.38
C LYS A 125 17.25 -2.75 15.90
N CYS A 126 16.87 -4.03 15.94
CA CYS A 126 17.73 -5.13 15.49
C CYS A 126 18.05 -5.06 13.98
N GLN A 127 17.09 -4.67 13.15
CA GLN A 127 17.28 -4.53 11.69
C GLN A 127 18.19 -3.36 11.29
N ASN A 128 18.32 -2.34 12.13
CA ASN A 128 19.18 -1.17 11.86
C ASN A 128 20.60 -1.33 12.44
N THR A 129 20.92 -2.49 13.00
CA THR A 129 22.24 -2.84 13.57
C THR A 129 22.99 -3.89 12.73
N GLU A 130 22.46 -4.25 11.55
CA GLU A 130 23.15 -5.04 10.51
C GLU A 130 23.61 -4.12 9.37
#